data_AF-A0A3M2D4F8-F1
#
_entry.id   AF-A0A3M2D4F8-F1
#
_cell.length_a   1.000
_cell.length_b   1.000
_cell.length_c   1.000
_cell.angle_alpha   90.00
_cell.angle_beta   90.00
_cell.angle_gamma   90.00
#
_symmetry.space_group_name_H-M   'P 1'
#
loop_
_entity.id
_entity.type
_entity.pdbx_description
1 polymer ?
#
loop_
_entity_poly.entity_id
_entity_poly.type
_entity_poly.pdbx_seq_one_letter_code
_entity_poly.pdbx_strand_id
1 'polypeptide(L)'
;MVCQEHAWAYRRYASSRALVACEEEARAAKRGLWALPEAQRQLPWEWRKEKKQSPPTAEPPEADRSAAIDCTRRWTCRMFRSCEGAQAVFHQCGQRSVDGDRDGIPCERLCRGF
;
A
#
# COMPACT_ATOMS: atom_id res chain seq x y z
N MET A 1 -29.20 1.00 -13.21
CA MET A 1 -27.81 0.86 -12.70
C MET A 1 -26.73 0.97 -13.80
N VAL A 2 -26.75 0.20 -14.90
CA VAL A 2 -25.84 0.47 -16.06
C VAL A 2 -26.48 1.42 -17.07
N CYS A 3 -27.72 1.17 -17.47
CA CYS A 3 -28.55 2.08 -18.27
C CYS A 3 -28.91 3.42 -17.57
N GLN A 4 -28.44 3.67 -16.33
CA GLN A 4 -28.68 4.92 -15.57
C GLN A 4 -27.39 5.75 -15.44
N GLU A 5 -26.55 5.70 -16.49
CA GLU A 5 -25.53 6.70 -16.85
C GLU A 5 -24.17 6.69 -16.14
N HIS A 6 -23.95 5.81 -15.15
CA HIS A 6 -22.78 5.93 -14.27
C HIS A 6 -22.02 4.64 -13.96
N ALA A 7 -22.19 3.57 -14.73
CA ALA A 7 -21.52 2.30 -14.47
C ALA A 7 -20.95 1.65 -15.75
N TRP A 8 -19.84 0.94 -15.58
CA TRP A 8 -19.17 0.18 -16.64
C TRP A 8 -19.62 -1.28 -16.62
N ALA A 9 -19.86 -1.86 -17.79
CA ALA A 9 -20.09 -3.30 -17.89
C ALA A 9 -18.74 -4.02 -17.80
N TYR A 10 -18.51 -4.76 -16.71
CA TYR A 10 -17.24 -5.47 -16.54
C TYR A 10 -17.24 -6.74 -17.38
N ARG A 11 -16.76 -6.64 -18.63
CA ARG A 11 -16.80 -7.69 -19.66
C ARG A 11 -16.21 -9.03 -19.22
N ARG A 12 -15.33 -9.05 -18.22
CA ARG A 12 -14.74 -10.29 -17.68
C ARG A 12 -15.74 -11.14 -16.87
N TYR A 13 -16.81 -10.53 -16.33
CA TYR A 13 -17.79 -11.24 -15.48
C TYR A 13 -19.25 -10.93 -15.87
N ALA A 14 -19.49 -9.90 -16.68
CA ALA A 14 -20.80 -9.57 -17.21
C ALA A 14 -21.18 -10.57 -18.32
N SER A 15 -21.94 -11.60 -17.93
CA SER A 15 -22.42 -12.65 -18.85
C SER A 15 -23.69 -12.25 -19.60
N SER A 16 -24.33 -11.15 -19.20
CA SER A 16 -25.63 -10.73 -19.73
C SER A 16 -25.48 -9.74 -20.89
N ARG A 17 -25.95 -10.13 -22.08
CA ARG A 17 -25.99 -9.28 -23.29
C ARG A 17 -26.75 -7.96 -23.09
N ALA A 18 -27.71 -7.95 -22.16
CA ALA A 18 -28.45 -6.75 -21.75
C ALA A 18 -27.55 -5.68 -21.11
N LEU A 19 -26.49 -6.07 -20.39
CA LEU A 19 -25.54 -5.11 -19.79
C LEU A 19 -24.65 -4.45 -20.85
N VAL A 20 -24.35 -5.19 -21.93
CA VAL A 20 -23.58 -4.68 -23.07
C VAL A 20 -24.42 -3.71 -23.88
N ALA A 21 -25.68 -4.05 -24.18
CA ALA A 21 -26.61 -3.14 -24.87
C ALA A 21 -26.84 -1.85 -24.06
N CYS A 22 -27.02 -1.96 -22.74
CA CYS A 22 -27.12 -0.80 -21.85
C CYS A 22 -25.86 0.10 -21.88
N GLU A 23 -24.65 -0.48 -21.95
CA GLU A 23 -23.40 0.28 -22.03
C GLU A 23 -23.30 1.05 -23.36
N GLU A 24 -23.71 0.43 -24.47
CA GLU A 24 -23.73 1.07 -25.78
C GLU A 24 -24.73 2.21 -25.85
N GLU A 25 -25.94 2.03 -25.30
CA GLU A 25 -26.94 3.09 -25.20
C GLU A 25 -26.45 4.28 -24.36
N ALA A 26 -25.85 4.03 -23.18
CA ALA A 26 -25.30 5.08 -22.33
C ALA A 26 -24.13 5.83 -23.00
N ARG A 27 -23.28 5.11 -23.74
CA ARG A 27 -22.16 5.69 -24.51
C ARG A 27 -22.65 6.53 -25.68
N ALA A 28 -23.65 6.05 -26.42
CA ALA A 28 -24.28 6.77 -27.53
C ALA A 28 -24.99 8.04 -27.05
N ALA A 29 -25.64 7.98 -25.89
CA ALA A 29 -26.33 9.13 -25.29
C ALA A 29 -25.38 10.20 -24.71
N LYS A 30 -24.08 9.92 -24.57
CA LYS A 30 -23.06 10.82 -23.95
C LYS A 30 -23.54 11.42 -22.63
N ARG A 31 -24.20 10.63 -21.79
CA ARG A 31 -24.77 11.07 -20.52
C ARG A 31 -23.80 10.76 -19.38
N GLY A 32 -23.71 11.66 -18.41
CA GLY A 32 -22.86 11.51 -17.22
C GLY A 32 -21.38 11.28 -17.56
N LEU A 33 -20.82 10.16 -17.07
CA LEU A 33 -19.41 9.80 -17.25
C LEU A 33 -19.00 9.67 -18.74
N TRP A 34 -19.96 9.37 -19.63
CA TRP A 34 -19.73 9.22 -21.06
C TRP A 34 -19.67 10.55 -21.83
N ALA A 35 -20.02 11.68 -21.19
CA ALA A 35 -19.88 13.01 -21.77
C ALA A 35 -18.43 13.51 -21.78
N LEU A 36 -17.61 13.04 -20.84
CA LEU A 36 -16.22 13.49 -20.67
C LEU A 36 -15.32 13.01 -21.81
N PRO A 37 -14.18 13.66 -22.12
CA PRO A 37 -13.19 13.13 -23.06
C PRO A 37 -12.68 11.76 -22.64
N GLU A 38 -12.31 10.89 -23.58
CA GLU A 38 -11.87 9.51 -23.32
C GLU A 38 -10.68 9.44 -22.36
N ALA A 39 -9.81 10.46 -22.38
CA ALA A 39 -8.69 10.62 -21.43
C ALA A 39 -9.13 10.77 -19.96
N GLN A 40 -10.34 11.30 -19.71
CA GLN A 40 -10.91 11.42 -18.36
C GLN A 40 -11.82 10.26 -17.99
N ARG A 41 -12.14 9.37 -18.95
CA ARG A 41 -12.92 8.14 -18.73
C ARG A 41 -12.01 7.01 -18.27
N GLN A 42 -11.30 7.24 -17.16
CA GLN A 42 -10.38 6.24 -16.67
C GLN A 42 -11.11 5.08 -16.01
N LEU A 43 -10.76 3.89 -16.45
CA LEU A 43 -11.32 2.65 -15.99
C LEU A 43 -10.96 2.37 -14.53
N PRO A 44 -11.89 1.91 -13.67
CA PRO A 44 -11.59 1.62 -12.27
C PRO A 44 -10.48 0.57 -12.05
N TRP A 45 -10.17 -0.25 -13.06
CA TRP A 45 -9.04 -1.19 -13.02
C TRP A 45 -7.73 -0.58 -13.53
N GLU A 46 -7.78 0.35 -14.47
CA GLU A 46 -6.60 1.12 -14.92
C GLU A 46 -6.13 2.04 -13.78
N TRP A 47 -7.05 2.75 -13.12
CA TRP A 47 -6.75 3.57 -11.92
C TRP A 47 -6.10 2.75 -10.80
N ARG A 48 -6.59 1.52 -10.56
CA ARG A 48 -6.00 0.62 -9.56
C ARG A 48 -4.63 0.09 -9.96
N LYS A 49 -4.34 -0.08 -11.26
CA LYS A 49 -3.04 -0.51 -11.75
C LYS A 49 -2.02 0.61 -11.64
N GLU A 50 -2.39 1.83 -12.02
CA GLU A 50 -1.52 3.00 -11.87
C GLU A 50 -1.12 3.20 -10.42
N LYS A 51 -2.05 3.10 -9.46
CA LYS A 51 -1.73 3.18 -8.02
C LYS A 51 -0.83 2.06 -7.49
N LYS A 52 -0.71 0.94 -8.22
CA LYS A 52 0.23 -0.15 -7.88
C LYS A 52 1.58 0.00 -8.58
N GLN A 53 1.63 0.72 -9.69
CA GLN A 53 2.81 0.91 -10.53
C GLN A 53 3.54 2.21 -10.24
N SER A 54 2.89 3.19 -9.61
CA SER A 54 3.60 4.21 -8.89
C SER A 54 4.29 3.52 -7.71
N PRO A 55 5.63 3.36 -7.69
CA PRO A 55 6.29 3.32 -6.39
C PRO A 55 5.77 4.54 -5.62
N PRO A 56 5.59 4.46 -4.28
CA PRO A 56 5.36 5.69 -3.53
C PRO A 56 6.42 6.68 -3.99
N THR A 57 5.99 7.85 -4.49
CA THR A 57 6.87 8.96 -4.83
C THR A 57 7.95 8.97 -3.76
N ALA A 58 9.17 8.65 -4.18
CA ALA A 58 10.34 8.79 -3.34
C ALA A 58 10.55 10.29 -3.17
N GLU A 59 9.75 10.90 -2.29
CA GLU A 59 10.38 11.76 -1.31
C GLU A 59 11.29 10.81 -0.53
N PRO A 60 12.63 11.00 -0.58
CA PRO A 60 13.50 10.33 0.36
C PRO A 60 12.87 10.60 1.73
N PRO A 61 12.61 9.59 2.59
CA PRO A 61 12.38 9.92 3.97
C PRO A 61 13.62 10.72 4.36
N GLU A 62 13.41 11.97 4.77
CA GLU A 62 14.45 12.73 5.45
C GLU A 62 14.83 11.88 6.67
N ALA A 63 15.82 11.03 6.44
CA ALA A 63 16.69 10.52 7.44
C ALA A 63 17.19 11.75 8.21
N ASP A 64 17.19 11.61 9.53
CA ASP A 64 17.61 12.59 10.53
C ASP A 64 16.44 13.47 11.05
N ARG A 65 16.03 13.37 12.31
CA ARG A 65 16.85 13.30 13.52
C ARG A 65 16.21 12.38 14.54
N SER A 66 17.01 11.47 15.09
CA SER A 66 16.85 10.90 16.43
C SER A 66 15.39 10.80 16.88
N ALA A 67 14.61 9.90 16.26
CA ALA A 67 13.35 9.51 16.87
C ALA A 67 13.71 9.02 18.27
N ALA A 68 13.43 9.85 19.28
CA ALA A 68 13.84 9.60 20.65
C ALA A 68 13.43 8.17 20.97
N ILE A 69 14.41 7.31 21.24
CA ILE A 69 14.13 5.90 21.42
C ILE A 69 13.27 5.79 22.67
N ASP A 70 12.01 5.42 22.47
CA ASP A 70 11.06 5.29 23.55
C ASP A 70 11.36 4.00 24.34
N CYS A 71 12.11 4.14 25.43
CA CYS A 71 12.44 3.02 26.31
C CYS A 71 11.23 2.52 27.12
N THR A 72 10.13 3.30 27.20
CA THR A 72 8.91 2.91 27.94
C THR A 72 8.05 1.93 27.14
N ARG A 73 8.15 1.98 25.81
CA ARG A 73 7.50 1.02 24.92
C ARG A 73 8.25 -0.30 24.93
N ARG A 74 7.52 -1.42 24.99
CA ARG A 74 8.11 -2.76 24.80
C ARG A 74 8.44 -3.01 23.33
N TRP A 75 9.72 -3.14 23.02
CA TRP A 75 10.22 -3.40 21.67
C TRP A 75 10.24 -4.90 21.36
N THR A 76 9.98 -5.23 20.09
CA THR A 76 10.02 -6.60 19.57
C THR A 76 10.69 -6.64 18.21
N CYS A 77 11.28 -7.77 17.83
CA CYS A 77 12.07 -7.88 16.60
C CYS A 77 11.32 -7.63 15.30
N ARG A 78 9.98 -7.76 15.30
CA ARG A 78 9.15 -7.45 14.12
C ARG A 78 9.05 -5.95 13.82
N MET A 79 9.40 -5.10 14.79
CA MET A 79 9.31 -3.64 14.66
C MET A 79 10.57 -3.03 14.02
N PHE A 80 11.67 -3.79 13.96
CA PHE A 80 12.93 -3.33 13.37
C PHE A 80 13.04 -3.80 11.93
N ARG A 81 13.56 -2.91 11.08
CA ARG A 81 13.86 -3.19 9.67
C ARG A 81 15.36 -3.37 9.41
N SER A 82 16.20 -3.06 10.40
CA SER A 82 17.66 -3.16 10.36
C SER A 82 18.21 -3.54 11.73
N CYS A 83 19.39 -4.16 11.74
CA CYS A 83 20.10 -4.50 12.97
C CYS A 83 20.49 -3.25 13.78
N GLU A 84 20.94 -2.19 13.12
CA GLU A 84 21.40 -0.95 13.76
C GLU A 84 20.32 -0.31 14.66
N GLY A 85 19.06 -0.26 14.19
CA GLY A 85 17.96 0.26 14.99
C GLY A 85 17.65 -0.63 16.21
N ALA A 86 17.77 -1.95 16.06
CA ALA A 86 17.57 -2.90 17.16
C ALA A 86 18.69 -2.78 18.22
N GLN A 87 19.94 -2.62 17.76
CA GLN A 87 21.10 -2.38 18.62
C GLN A 87 21.00 -1.06 19.36
N ALA A 88 20.60 0.02 18.69
CA ALA A 88 20.44 1.33 19.32
C ALA A 88 19.46 1.27 20.50
N VAL A 89 18.30 0.61 20.33
CA VAL A 89 17.33 0.41 21.41
C VAL A 89 17.87 -0.50 22.51
N PHE A 90 18.55 -1.59 22.15
CA PHE A 90 19.12 -2.52 23.11
C PHE A 90 20.18 -1.84 24.00
N HIS A 91 21.11 -1.09 23.40
CA HIS A 91 22.17 -0.39 24.13
C HIS A 91 21.65 0.81 24.91
N GLN A 92 20.67 1.55 24.39
CA GLN A 92 20.16 2.76 25.06
C GLN A 92 19.14 2.43 26.16
N CYS A 93 18.30 1.41 25.98
CA CYS A 93 17.21 1.09 26.90
C CYS A 93 17.43 -0.20 27.71
N GLY A 94 18.43 -1.02 27.38
CA GLY A 94 18.70 -2.28 28.08
C GLY A 94 17.56 -3.31 27.98
N GLN A 95 16.74 -3.25 26.92
CA GLN A 95 15.58 -4.15 26.80
C GLN A 95 15.99 -5.59 26.48
N ARG A 96 15.94 -6.46 27.48
CA ARG A 96 16.13 -7.91 27.33
C ARG A 96 15.03 -8.61 26.51
N SER A 97 13.94 -7.92 26.15
CA SER A 97 12.87 -8.52 25.35
C SER A 97 13.21 -8.67 23.87
N VAL A 98 14.20 -7.93 23.37
CA VAL A 98 14.71 -8.07 21.99
C VAL A 98 15.86 -9.07 21.87
N ASP A 99 16.43 -9.50 23.00
CA ASP A 99 17.48 -10.51 23.12
C ASP A 99 16.89 -11.76 23.79
N GLY A 100 16.35 -12.66 22.96
CA GLY A 100 15.55 -13.81 23.40
C GLY A 100 16.37 -14.90 24.08
N ASP A 101 17.58 -15.14 23.60
CA ASP A 101 18.55 -16.12 24.09
C ASP A 101 19.55 -15.56 25.09
N ARG A 102 19.52 -14.24 25.35
CA ARG A 102 20.36 -13.52 26.32
C ARG A 102 21.84 -13.62 26.01
N ASP A 103 22.16 -13.61 24.72
CA ASP A 103 23.52 -13.69 24.20
C ASP A 103 24.13 -12.30 23.98
N GLY A 104 23.36 -11.23 24.19
CA GLY A 104 23.77 -9.85 23.97
C GLY A 104 23.56 -9.35 22.54
N ILE A 105 22.97 -10.15 21.65
CA ILE A 105 22.67 -9.79 20.26
C ILE A 105 21.15 -9.62 20.11
N PRO A 106 20.64 -8.37 19.98
CA PRO A 106 19.22 -8.18 19.77
C PRO A 106 18.81 -8.69 18.39
N CYS A 107 17.69 -9.39 18.33
CA CYS A 107 17.07 -9.82 17.08
C CYS A 107 18.03 -10.56 16.13
N GLU A 108 18.45 -11.76 16.54
CA GLU A 108 19.32 -12.68 15.78
C GLU A 108 19.02 -12.75 14.27
N ARG A 109 17.74 -12.77 13.87
CA ARG A 109 17.34 -12.83 12.45
C ARG A 109 17.76 -11.59 11.63
N LEU A 110 17.92 -10.44 12.28
CA LEU A 110 18.38 -9.19 11.67
C LEU A 110 19.88 -8.99 11.84
N CYS A 111 20.45 -9.39 12.99
CA CYS A 111 21.84 -9.11 13.35
C CYS A 111 22.84 -10.23 13.05
N ARG A 112 22.40 -11.50 12.92
CA ARG A 112 23.23 -12.63 12.50
C ARG A 112 22.98 -13.06 11.05
N GLY A 113 22.12 -12.34 10.31
CA GLY A 113 21.66 -12.71 8.96
C GLY A 113 22.66 -12.43 7.82
N PHE A 114 23.96 -12.38 8.12
CA PHE A 114 25.04 -12.33 7.13
C PHE A 114 25.84 -13.63 7.15
#